data_AF-A0A0M8KQ89-F1
#
_entry.id   AF-A0A0M8KQ89-F1
#
_cell.length_a   1.000
_cell.length_b   1.000
_cell.length_c   1.000
_cell.angle_alpha   90.00
_cell.angle_beta   90.00
_cell.angle_gamma   90.00
#
_symmetry.space_group_name_H-M   'P 1'
#
loop_
_entity.id
_entity.type
_entity.pdbx_description
1 polymer ?
#
loop_
_entity_poly.entity_id
_entity_poly.type
_entity_poly.pdbx_seq_one_letter_code
_entity_poly.pdbx_strand_id
1 'polypeptide(L)'
;MSNPRRDPSRLDVDLVGLASPTEERNPASAELDTLDAHGMVDVILGEDATVAAAVQARSAEIAALVETCVAAIADGGTVHYLGAGTSGRLAVLDAVELAPTFDADESMVTAHLAGGPGAFLTAVEGAEDSAAQGAQLVREQCREGDVVIGLAASGRTPFVAGALEAARAAGMPTALISANPAAPLAPLADHAILLDVGPEVVTGSTRMKAGTAQKLTLNALSTATMVRLGTTFGNLMIQVRPTNEKLVARTVRMLVQASGAEPEEAARVLEDAGGSVRVALVALLSGTDARASAAALEDFPRDPRRIGDPAGIRSAVAALGG
;
A
#
# COMPACT_ATOMS: atom_id res chain seq x y z
N MET A 1 -1.66 10.83 -31.50
CA MET A 1 -0.61 11.71 -30.94
C MET A 1 0.72 11.02 -31.18
N SER A 2 1.65 11.67 -31.89
CA SER A 2 2.97 11.09 -32.18
C SER A 2 3.85 11.27 -30.96
N ASN A 3 4.37 10.18 -30.38
CA ASN A 3 5.46 10.29 -29.41
C ASN A 3 6.63 11.05 -30.07
N PRO A 4 7.27 11.99 -29.35
CA PRO A 4 8.52 12.57 -29.82
C PRO A 4 9.58 11.48 -29.95
N ARG A 5 10.46 11.58 -30.95
CA ARG A 5 11.52 10.60 -31.18
C ARG A 5 12.69 10.90 -30.26
N ARG A 6 13.24 9.86 -29.61
CA ARG A 6 14.52 9.93 -28.87
C ARG A 6 15.60 10.62 -29.71
N ASP A 7 16.42 11.43 -29.06
CA ASP A 7 17.65 11.97 -29.63
C ASP A 7 18.62 10.83 -29.97
N PRO A 8 18.91 10.58 -31.26
CA PRO A 8 19.75 9.46 -31.69
C PRO A 8 21.23 9.63 -31.32
N SER A 9 21.67 10.79 -30.82
CA SER A 9 23.07 11.10 -30.56
C SER A 9 23.61 10.63 -29.20
N ARG A 10 22.75 10.20 -28.27
CA ARG A 10 23.15 9.72 -26.94
C ARG A 10 22.97 8.21 -26.80
N LEU A 11 24.06 7.47 -26.98
CA LEU A 11 24.18 6.05 -26.61
C LEU A 11 25.03 5.86 -25.34
N ASP A 12 25.32 6.93 -24.60
CA ASP A 12 26.02 6.88 -23.29
C ASP A 12 25.10 6.32 -22.20
N VAL A 13 24.68 5.07 -22.35
CA VAL A 13 24.07 4.29 -21.29
C VAL A 13 25.13 3.31 -20.83
N ASP A 14 25.47 3.33 -19.54
CA ASP A 14 26.39 2.35 -18.99
C ASP A 14 25.75 0.96 -19.07
N LEU A 15 26.14 0.20 -20.10
CA LEU A 15 25.58 -1.11 -20.41
C LEU A 15 26.05 -2.19 -19.42
N VAL A 16 27.09 -1.91 -18.63
CA VAL A 16 27.81 -2.91 -17.83
C VAL A 16 27.08 -3.23 -16.51
N GLY A 17 26.09 -2.42 -16.10
CA GLY A 17 25.28 -2.61 -14.89
C GLY A 17 23.86 -3.15 -15.10
N LEU A 18 23.54 -3.71 -16.27
CA LEU A 18 22.17 -4.07 -16.68
C LEU A 18 21.67 -5.46 -16.24
N ALA A 19 22.46 -6.24 -15.48
CA ALA A 19 22.04 -7.55 -15.02
C ALA A 19 20.87 -7.41 -14.01
N SER A 20 19.65 -7.48 -14.53
CA SER A 20 18.41 -7.46 -13.78
C SER A 20 17.50 -8.54 -14.36
N PRO A 21 16.96 -9.46 -13.55
CA PRO A 21 16.00 -10.45 -14.02
C PRO A 21 14.84 -9.81 -14.79
N THR A 22 14.46 -8.56 -14.44
CA THR A 22 13.40 -7.81 -15.11
C THR A 22 13.65 -7.51 -16.59
N GLU A 23 14.90 -7.58 -17.05
CA GLU A 23 15.32 -7.30 -18.44
C GLU A 23 15.75 -8.59 -19.19
N GLU A 24 15.76 -9.73 -18.51
CA GLU A 24 16.14 -11.02 -19.11
C GLU A 24 15.00 -11.62 -19.93
N ARG A 25 15.35 -12.47 -20.91
CA ARG A 25 14.35 -13.23 -21.68
C ARG A 25 13.82 -14.38 -20.83
N ASN A 26 12.50 -14.54 -20.80
CA ASN A 26 11.86 -15.67 -20.14
C ASN A 26 11.85 -16.91 -21.07
N PRO A 27 12.49 -18.03 -20.69
CA PRO A 27 12.47 -19.24 -21.51
C PRO A 27 11.07 -19.84 -21.71
N ALA A 28 10.16 -19.68 -20.75
CA ALA A 28 8.79 -20.21 -20.81
C ALA A 28 7.93 -19.50 -21.88
N SER A 29 8.31 -18.28 -22.27
CA SER A 29 7.61 -17.47 -23.26
C SER A 29 8.48 -17.16 -24.50
N ALA A 30 9.51 -17.96 -24.75
CA ALA A 30 10.47 -17.70 -25.84
C ALA A 30 9.81 -17.56 -27.23
N GLU A 31 8.73 -18.31 -27.46
CA GLU A 31 7.95 -18.36 -28.71
C GLU A 31 6.50 -17.88 -28.49
N LEU A 32 6.28 -16.95 -27.55
CA LEU A 32 4.95 -16.49 -27.13
C LEU A 32 4.06 -16.04 -28.30
N ASP A 33 4.65 -15.42 -29.32
CA ASP A 33 3.97 -14.91 -30.51
C ASP A 33 3.50 -15.99 -31.49
N THR A 34 3.96 -17.23 -31.33
CA THR A 34 3.57 -18.38 -32.17
C THR A 34 2.35 -19.13 -31.63
N LEU A 35 1.99 -18.90 -30.37
CA LEU A 35 0.85 -19.56 -29.71
C LEU A 35 -0.49 -19.00 -30.21
N ASP A 36 -1.56 -19.78 -30.05
CA ASP A 36 -2.90 -19.22 -30.16
C ASP A 36 -3.28 -18.44 -28.90
N ALA A 37 -4.43 -17.76 -28.92
CA ALA A 37 -4.85 -16.92 -27.80
C ALA A 37 -4.95 -17.68 -26.47
N HIS A 38 -5.36 -18.96 -26.50
CA HIS A 38 -5.45 -19.77 -25.30
C HIS A 38 -4.04 -20.08 -24.74
N GLY A 39 -3.13 -20.55 -25.59
CA GLY A 39 -1.75 -20.82 -25.19
C GLY A 39 -1.03 -19.58 -24.68
N MET A 40 -1.24 -18.42 -25.33
CA MET A 40 -0.69 -17.15 -24.83
C MET A 40 -1.19 -16.83 -23.42
N VAL A 41 -2.50 -16.95 -23.17
CA VAL A 41 -3.09 -16.68 -21.86
C VAL A 41 -2.59 -17.67 -20.81
N ASP A 42 -2.49 -18.96 -21.13
CA ASP A 42 -1.98 -19.98 -20.21
C ASP A 42 -0.54 -19.69 -19.78
N VAL A 43 0.35 -19.30 -20.71
CA VAL A 43 1.73 -18.94 -20.39
C VAL A 43 1.77 -17.69 -19.50
N ILE A 44 0.99 -16.66 -19.82
CA ILE A 44 0.91 -15.43 -19.03
C ILE A 44 0.44 -15.73 -17.60
N LEU A 45 -0.68 -16.45 -17.45
CA LEU A 45 -1.26 -16.73 -16.14
C LEU A 45 -0.43 -17.75 -15.33
N GLY A 46 0.24 -18.68 -16.00
CA GLY A 46 1.18 -19.60 -15.37
C GLY A 46 2.34 -18.88 -14.71
N GLU A 47 2.89 -17.85 -15.37
CA GLU A 47 3.93 -16.99 -14.82
C GLU A 47 3.39 -16.10 -13.68
N ASP A 48 2.20 -15.52 -13.83
CA ASP A 48 1.56 -14.71 -12.78
C ASP A 48 1.31 -15.50 -11.48
N ALA A 49 1.03 -16.81 -11.59
CA ALA A 49 0.80 -17.67 -10.43
C ALA A 49 2.00 -17.74 -9.47
N THR A 50 3.21 -17.45 -9.96
CA THR A 50 4.44 -17.47 -9.15
C THR A 50 4.60 -16.24 -8.24
N VAL A 51 3.90 -15.15 -8.56
CA VAL A 51 4.13 -13.83 -7.95
C VAL A 51 3.79 -13.80 -6.46
N ALA A 52 2.70 -14.47 -6.06
CA ALA A 52 2.28 -14.49 -4.66
C ALA A 52 3.33 -15.15 -3.75
N ALA A 53 3.98 -16.23 -4.22
CA ALA A 53 5.03 -16.91 -3.48
C ALA A 53 6.28 -16.02 -3.33
N ALA A 54 6.65 -15.27 -4.37
CA ALA A 54 7.76 -14.32 -4.33
C ALA A 54 7.52 -13.19 -3.31
N VAL A 55 6.29 -12.66 -3.23
CA VAL A 55 5.91 -11.66 -2.22
C VAL A 55 5.90 -12.27 -0.81
N GLN A 56 5.34 -13.47 -0.65
CA GLN A 56 5.30 -14.18 0.63
C GLN A 56 6.70 -14.44 1.21
N ALA A 57 7.68 -14.71 0.34
CA ALA A 57 9.07 -14.89 0.73
C ALA A 57 9.70 -13.63 1.38
N ARG A 58 9.08 -12.44 1.19
CA ARG A 58 9.49 -11.16 1.78
C ARG A 58 8.60 -10.68 2.92
N SER A 59 7.77 -11.58 3.47
CA SER A 59 6.81 -11.23 4.52
C SER A 59 7.45 -10.66 5.78
N ALA A 60 8.66 -11.09 6.15
CA ALA A 60 9.37 -10.56 7.32
C ALA A 60 9.81 -9.10 7.10
N GLU A 61 10.36 -8.78 5.93
CA GLU A 61 10.77 -7.43 5.55
C GLU A 61 9.56 -6.50 5.43
N ILE A 62 8.45 -6.98 4.85
CA ILE A 62 7.17 -6.25 4.79
C ILE A 62 6.65 -5.98 6.21
N ALA A 63 6.67 -6.97 7.10
CA ALA A 63 6.22 -6.81 8.49
C ALA A 63 7.08 -5.79 9.26
N ALA A 64 8.41 -5.79 9.05
CA ALA A 64 9.29 -4.79 9.65
C ALA A 64 8.95 -3.37 9.17
N LEU A 65 8.64 -3.20 7.89
CA LEU A 65 8.21 -1.91 7.35
C LEU A 65 6.82 -1.49 7.89
N VAL A 66 5.91 -2.44 8.11
CA VAL A 66 4.63 -2.18 8.78
C VAL A 66 4.85 -1.54 10.15
N GLU A 67 5.78 -2.06 10.97
CA GLU A 67 6.07 -1.45 12.29
C GLU A 67 6.55 -0.01 12.17
N THR A 68 7.44 0.27 11.20
CA THR A 68 7.96 1.63 10.94
C THR A 68 6.82 2.57 10.52
N CYS A 69 5.94 2.14 9.62
CA CYS A 69 4.79 2.91 9.18
C CYS A 69 3.78 3.16 10.32
N VAL A 70 3.51 2.14 11.14
CA VAL A 70 2.61 2.24 12.29
C VAL A 70 3.15 3.25 13.31
N ALA A 71 4.45 3.19 13.62
CA ALA A 71 5.07 4.12 14.55
C ALA A 71 4.99 5.57 14.03
N ALA A 72 5.36 5.79 12.77
CA ALA A 72 5.31 7.11 12.16
C ALA A 72 3.90 7.71 12.19
N ILE A 73 2.89 6.96 11.74
CA ILE A 73 1.49 7.45 11.72
C ILE A 73 0.97 7.69 13.14
N ALA A 74 1.31 6.82 14.10
CA ALA A 74 0.89 6.99 15.49
C ALA A 74 1.47 8.26 16.13
N ASP A 75 2.69 8.65 15.72
CA ASP A 75 3.38 9.86 16.18
C ASP A 75 3.03 11.11 15.34
N GLY A 76 2.09 10.97 14.38
CA GLY A 76 1.58 12.08 13.55
C GLY A 76 2.39 12.35 12.27
N GLY A 77 3.29 11.45 11.89
CA GLY A 77 3.98 11.44 10.60
C GLY A 77 3.13 10.83 9.48
N THR A 78 3.63 10.99 8.25
CA THR A 78 2.98 10.56 7.01
C THR A 78 3.82 9.51 6.30
N VAL A 79 3.19 8.51 5.69
CA VAL A 79 3.86 7.57 4.77
C VAL A 79 3.73 8.09 3.35
N HIS A 80 4.87 8.38 2.71
CA HIS A 80 4.94 8.83 1.33
C HIS A 80 5.38 7.69 0.40
N TYR A 81 4.52 7.30 -0.53
CA TYR A 81 4.91 6.44 -1.64
C TYR A 81 5.42 7.29 -2.81
N LEU A 82 6.49 6.87 -3.48
CA LEU A 82 7.03 7.57 -4.65
C LEU A 82 7.40 6.59 -5.75
N GLY A 83 7.08 6.94 -6.99
CA GLY A 83 7.48 6.13 -8.14
C GLY A 83 7.21 6.80 -9.47
N ALA A 84 7.67 6.15 -10.53
CA ALA A 84 7.38 6.55 -11.91
C ALA A 84 6.57 5.46 -12.63
N GLY A 85 5.96 5.82 -13.76
CA GLY A 85 5.29 4.87 -14.63
C GLY A 85 4.27 3.99 -13.90
N THR A 86 4.32 2.67 -14.14
CA THR A 86 3.41 1.71 -13.47
C THR A 86 3.59 1.69 -11.96
N SER A 87 4.83 1.73 -11.46
CA SER A 87 5.12 1.70 -10.02
C SER A 87 4.48 2.90 -9.29
N GLY A 88 4.62 4.11 -9.83
CA GLY A 88 3.98 5.30 -9.27
C GLY A 88 2.44 5.26 -9.37
N ARG A 89 1.87 4.70 -10.45
CA ARG A 89 0.41 4.55 -10.57
C ARG A 89 -0.16 3.55 -9.55
N LEU A 90 0.56 2.46 -9.28
CA LEU A 90 0.17 1.48 -8.26
C LEU A 90 0.24 2.09 -6.85
N ALA A 91 1.25 2.91 -6.58
CA ALA A 91 1.34 3.69 -5.35
C ALA A 91 0.13 4.62 -5.16
N VAL A 92 -0.24 5.36 -6.20
CA VAL A 92 -1.45 6.21 -6.19
C VAL A 92 -2.70 5.37 -5.95
N LEU A 93 -2.84 4.25 -6.66
CA LEU A 93 -4.00 3.34 -6.51
C LEU A 93 -4.16 2.87 -5.06
N ASP A 94 -3.09 2.38 -4.42
CA ASP A 94 -3.16 1.93 -3.03
C ASP A 94 -3.56 3.09 -2.10
N ALA A 95 -2.87 4.24 -2.19
CA ALA A 95 -3.13 5.38 -1.32
C ALA A 95 -4.59 5.89 -1.41
N VAL A 96 -5.16 6.02 -2.61
CA VAL A 96 -6.54 6.53 -2.76
C VAL A 96 -7.60 5.53 -2.28
N GLU A 97 -7.30 4.23 -2.23
CA GLU A 97 -8.21 3.20 -1.73
C GLU A 97 -8.26 3.16 -0.19
N LEU A 98 -7.31 3.79 0.51
CA LEU A 98 -7.29 3.81 1.98
C LEU A 98 -8.37 4.72 2.58
N ALA A 99 -8.71 5.83 1.93
CA ALA A 99 -9.78 6.72 2.39
C ALA A 99 -11.16 6.03 2.47
N PRO A 100 -11.70 5.39 1.40
CA PRO A 100 -12.99 4.71 1.46
C PRO A 100 -12.96 3.42 2.30
N THR A 101 -11.77 2.86 2.58
CA THR A 101 -11.62 1.59 3.31
C THR A 101 -11.39 1.80 4.81
N PHE A 102 -10.50 2.70 5.19
CA PHE A 102 -10.04 2.88 6.56
C PHE A 102 -10.30 4.28 7.12
N ASP A 103 -10.97 5.17 6.35
CA ASP A 103 -11.09 6.61 6.66
C ASP A 103 -9.71 7.26 6.86
N ALA A 104 -8.69 6.73 6.17
CA ALA A 104 -7.32 7.22 6.22
C ALA A 104 -7.13 8.27 5.11
N ASP A 105 -6.79 9.49 5.50
CA ASP A 105 -6.56 10.59 4.58
C ASP A 105 -5.07 10.77 4.24
N GLU A 106 -4.78 11.80 3.44
CA GLU A 106 -3.43 12.11 2.95
C GLU A 106 -2.43 12.45 4.08
N SER A 107 -2.90 12.73 5.31
CA SER A 107 -2.01 12.91 6.48
C SER A 107 -1.45 11.59 7.00
N MET A 108 -2.04 10.45 6.64
CA MET A 108 -1.51 9.13 7.00
C MET A 108 -0.70 8.52 5.87
N VAL A 109 -1.25 8.53 4.65
CA VAL A 109 -0.60 7.93 3.48
C VAL A 109 -0.87 8.78 2.25
N THR A 110 0.17 9.15 1.51
CA THR A 110 0.06 9.88 0.25
C THR A 110 1.04 9.34 -0.78
N ALA A 111 0.75 9.56 -2.07
CA ALA A 111 1.52 9.00 -3.17
C ALA A 111 1.92 10.06 -4.20
N HIS A 112 3.16 9.94 -4.67
CA HIS A 112 3.82 10.88 -5.55
C HIS A 112 4.25 10.21 -6.85
N LEU A 113 3.65 10.64 -7.96
CA LEU A 113 3.96 10.14 -9.30
C LEU A 113 4.93 11.10 -10.01
N ALA A 114 6.05 10.58 -10.50
CA ALA A 114 6.97 11.33 -11.35
C ALA A 114 6.23 11.92 -12.57
N GLY A 115 6.40 13.22 -12.82
CA GLY A 115 5.64 13.96 -13.85
C GLY A 115 4.31 14.55 -13.37
N GLY A 116 3.96 14.37 -12.08
CA GLY A 116 2.80 14.99 -11.43
C GLY A 116 1.47 14.33 -11.77
N PRO A 117 0.33 14.93 -11.35
CA PRO A 117 -0.99 14.31 -11.49
C PRO A 117 -1.38 13.97 -12.93
N GLY A 118 -0.94 14.78 -13.91
CA GLY A 118 -1.18 14.51 -15.33
C GLY A 118 -0.55 13.20 -15.84
N ALA A 119 0.54 12.75 -15.21
CA ALA A 119 1.23 11.52 -15.58
C ALA A 119 0.40 10.25 -15.30
N PHE A 120 -0.67 10.37 -14.50
CA PHE A 120 -1.60 9.29 -14.22
C PHE A 120 -2.30 8.83 -15.50
N LEU A 121 -2.82 9.80 -16.29
CA LEU A 121 -3.60 9.54 -17.51
C LEU A 121 -2.72 9.33 -18.75
N THR A 122 -1.54 9.94 -18.81
CA THR A 122 -0.66 9.87 -19.97
C THR A 122 0.79 9.78 -19.51
N ALA A 123 1.57 8.85 -20.06
CA ALA A 123 2.98 8.74 -19.71
C ALA A 123 3.73 10.05 -20.03
N VAL A 124 4.51 10.54 -19.06
CA VAL A 124 5.38 11.71 -19.24
C VAL A 124 6.80 11.19 -19.45
N GLU A 125 7.29 11.32 -20.67
CA GLU A 125 8.63 10.86 -21.05
C GLU A 125 9.72 11.67 -20.33
N GLY A 126 10.73 10.99 -19.77
CA GLY A 126 11.86 11.60 -19.07
C GLY A 126 11.61 12.04 -17.61
N ALA A 127 10.38 11.96 -17.10
CA ALA A 127 10.10 12.30 -15.69
C ALA A 127 10.80 11.36 -14.70
N GLU A 128 11.02 10.11 -15.09
CA GLU A 128 11.67 9.10 -14.26
C GLU A 128 13.19 9.27 -14.16
N ASP A 129 13.79 10.01 -15.10
CA ASP A 129 15.24 10.20 -15.21
C ASP A 129 15.77 11.37 -14.36
N SER A 130 14.90 12.05 -13.61
CA SER A 130 15.28 13.24 -12.83
C SER A 130 15.41 12.96 -11.33
N ALA A 131 16.62 12.63 -10.87
CA ALA A 131 16.93 12.55 -9.45
C ALA A 131 16.69 13.87 -8.71
N ALA A 132 16.98 15.00 -9.36
CA ALA A 132 16.75 16.33 -8.79
C ALA A 132 15.26 16.59 -8.46
N GLN A 133 14.34 16.13 -9.32
CA GLN A 133 12.90 16.26 -9.07
C GLN A 133 12.45 15.40 -7.88
N GLY A 134 12.95 14.17 -7.77
CA GLY A 134 12.65 13.31 -6.61
C GLY A 134 13.13 13.93 -5.29
N ALA A 135 14.36 14.45 -5.28
CA ALA A 135 14.93 15.12 -4.12
C ALA A 135 14.19 16.41 -3.75
N GLN A 136 13.77 17.19 -4.75
CA GLN A 136 12.99 18.42 -4.54
C GLN A 136 11.62 18.10 -3.93
N LEU A 137 10.93 17.10 -4.46
CA LEU A 137 9.63 16.70 -3.95
C LEU A 137 9.71 16.33 -2.46
N VAL A 138 10.70 15.53 -2.06
CA VAL A 138 10.88 15.16 -0.64
C VAL A 138 11.12 16.40 0.22
N ARG A 139 11.93 17.37 -0.23
CA ARG A 139 12.17 18.61 0.51
C ARG A 139 10.93 19.50 0.65
N GLU A 140 9.99 19.42 -0.28
CA GLU A 140 8.80 20.27 -0.32
C GLU A 140 7.58 19.63 0.35
N GLN A 141 7.47 18.30 0.30
CA GLN A 141 6.25 17.57 0.67
C GLN A 141 6.40 16.70 1.93
N CYS A 142 7.63 16.45 2.40
CA CYS A 142 7.90 15.61 3.56
C CYS A 142 8.54 16.41 4.69
N ARG A 143 8.40 15.92 5.92
CA ARG A 143 8.94 16.49 7.16
C ARG A 143 9.54 15.42 8.07
N GLU A 144 10.23 15.86 9.11
CA GLU A 144 10.71 14.96 10.17
C GLU A 144 9.57 14.12 10.77
N GLY A 145 9.82 12.83 10.96
CA GLY A 145 8.82 11.85 11.42
C GLY A 145 8.06 11.13 10.31
N ASP A 146 8.16 11.58 9.05
CA ASP A 146 7.57 10.89 7.90
C ASP A 146 8.41 9.69 7.44
N VAL A 147 7.79 8.78 6.66
CA VAL A 147 8.43 7.62 6.05
C VAL A 147 8.39 7.75 4.52
N VAL A 148 9.51 7.48 3.85
CA VAL A 148 9.63 7.62 2.39
C VAL A 148 9.86 6.25 1.75
N ILE A 149 8.91 5.82 0.92
CA ILE A 149 8.90 4.49 0.28
C ILE A 149 9.00 4.66 -1.24
N GLY A 150 10.13 4.26 -1.80
CA GLY A 150 10.37 4.26 -3.25
C GLY A 150 9.90 2.96 -3.91
N LEU A 151 9.20 3.08 -5.04
CA LEU A 151 8.81 1.96 -5.90
C LEU A 151 9.50 2.06 -7.25
N ALA A 152 10.35 1.08 -7.55
CA ALA A 152 11.04 0.97 -8.82
C ALA A 152 11.26 -0.50 -9.18
N ALA A 153 10.53 -1.03 -10.18
CA ALA A 153 10.65 -2.43 -10.59
C ALA A 153 12.10 -2.82 -10.91
N SER A 154 12.81 -1.97 -11.67
CA SER A 154 14.22 -2.17 -12.02
C SER A 154 15.20 -1.93 -10.85
N GLY A 155 14.74 -1.25 -9.80
CA GLY A 155 15.54 -0.90 -8.63
C GLY A 155 16.61 0.17 -8.89
N ARG A 156 16.48 0.94 -9.98
CA ARG A 156 17.48 1.94 -10.42
C ARG A 156 16.91 3.27 -10.93
N THR A 157 15.60 3.51 -10.77
CA THR A 157 14.94 4.70 -11.32
C THR A 157 15.50 5.99 -10.67
N PRO A 158 16.10 6.93 -11.43
CA PRO A 158 16.75 8.12 -10.88
C PRO A 158 15.85 9.00 -10.00
N PHE A 159 14.59 9.22 -10.40
CA PHE A 159 13.61 9.95 -9.57
C PHE A 159 13.47 9.34 -8.17
N VAL A 160 13.40 8.01 -8.07
CA VAL A 160 13.32 7.30 -6.79
C VAL A 160 14.64 7.41 -6.03
N ALA A 161 15.78 7.33 -6.71
CA ALA A 161 17.09 7.49 -6.10
C ALA A 161 17.23 8.84 -5.36
N GLY A 162 16.95 9.94 -6.06
CA GLY A 162 17.06 11.27 -5.47
C GLY A 162 16.08 11.52 -4.32
N ALA A 163 14.89 10.91 -4.36
CA ALA A 163 13.95 10.95 -3.25
C ALA A 163 14.50 10.22 -2.01
N LEU A 164 14.99 8.99 -2.16
CA LEU A 164 15.54 8.21 -1.05
C LEU A 164 16.80 8.86 -0.45
N GLU A 165 17.67 9.41 -1.29
CA GLU A 165 18.85 10.16 -0.85
C GLU A 165 18.46 11.39 -0.02
N ALA A 166 17.49 12.18 -0.48
CA ALA A 166 17.02 13.36 0.24
C ALA A 166 16.34 12.98 1.57
N ALA A 167 15.55 11.92 1.58
CA ALA A 167 14.87 11.44 2.77
C ALA A 167 15.86 10.98 3.85
N ARG A 168 16.85 10.18 3.43
CA ARG A 168 17.93 9.71 4.29
C ARG A 168 18.77 10.86 4.85
N ALA A 169 19.11 11.85 4.01
CA ALA A 169 19.84 13.03 4.44
C ALA A 169 19.08 13.87 5.49
N ALA A 170 17.75 13.82 5.47
CA ALA A 170 16.87 14.45 6.45
C ALA A 170 16.54 13.55 7.66
N GLY A 171 17.10 12.32 7.73
CA GLY A 171 16.90 11.41 8.86
C GLY A 171 15.55 10.68 8.87
N MET A 172 14.78 10.74 7.79
CA MET A 172 13.52 9.99 7.66
C MET A 172 13.81 8.51 7.36
N PRO A 173 13.04 7.56 7.93
CA PRO A 173 13.10 6.16 7.53
C PRO A 173 12.80 5.98 6.04
N THR A 174 13.61 5.17 5.37
CA THR A 174 13.46 4.91 3.93
C THR A 174 13.18 3.44 3.62
N ALA A 175 12.37 3.20 2.59
CA ALA A 175 12.13 1.87 2.06
C ALA A 175 12.19 1.84 0.53
N LEU A 176 12.55 0.68 -0.02
CA LEU A 176 12.53 0.40 -1.46
C LEU A 176 11.74 -0.87 -1.72
N ILE A 177 10.76 -0.80 -2.62
CA ILE A 177 10.06 -1.97 -3.18
C ILE A 177 10.49 -2.14 -4.64
N SER A 178 11.23 -3.22 -4.91
CA SER A 178 11.79 -3.50 -6.23
C SER A 178 11.55 -4.94 -6.65
N ALA A 179 11.48 -5.17 -7.97
CA ALA A 179 11.43 -6.51 -8.55
C ALA A 179 12.84 -7.00 -8.99
N ASN A 180 13.88 -6.26 -8.61
CA ASN A 180 15.27 -6.63 -8.84
C ASN A 180 15.93 -7.08 -7.52
N PRO A 181 16.26 -8.37 -7.36
CA PRO A 181 16.98 -8.89 -6.19
C PRO A 181 18.35 -8.26 -5.95
N ALA A 182 18.94 -7.63 -6.97
CA ALA A 182 20.20 -6.90 -6.93
C ALA A 182 20.00 -5.39 -7.17
N ALA A 183 18.84 -4.84 -6.75
CA ALA A 183 18.48 -3.45 -6.95
C ALA A 183 19.60 -2.48 -6.52
N PRO A 184 20.16 -1.67 -7.44
CA PRO A 184 21.21 -0.70 -7.12
C PRO A 184 20.83 0.32 -6.05
N LEU A 185 19.53 0.63 -5.90
CA LEU A 185 19.04 1.55 -4.89
C LEU A 185 18.84 0.92 -3.50
N ALA A 186 19.00 -0.40 -3.34
CA ALA A 186 18.81 -1.06 -2.05
C ALA A 186 19.64 -0.46 -0.89
N PRO A 187 20.91 -0.03 -1.09
CA PRO A 187 21.69 0.61 -0.03
C PRO A 187 21.17 1.97 0.45
N LEU A 188 20.22 2.59 -0.27
CA LEU A 188 19.58 3.86 0.13
C LEU A 188 18.36 3.64 1.04
N ALA A 189 17.91 2.39 1.20
CA ALA A 189 16.73 2.03 1.96
C ALA A 189 17.10 1.34 3.27
N ASP A 190 16.51 1.78 4.38
CA ASP A 190 16.57 1.04 5.65
C ASP A 190 15.77 -0.28 5.54
N HIS A 191 14.70 -0.27 4.74
CA HIS A 191 13.88 -1.45 4.41
C HIS A 191 13.91 -1.75 2.90
N ALA A 192 14.74 -2.69 2.46
CA ALA A 192 14.78 -3.14 1.06
C ALA A 192 13.92 -4.40 0.85
N ILE A 193 12.74 -4.24 0.23
CA ILE A 193 11.83 -5.33 -0.15
C ILE A 193 12.11 -5.69 -1.61
N LEU A 194 12.93 -6.73 -1.81
CA LEU A 194 13.43 -7.15 -3.12
C LEU A 194 12.70 -8.42 -3.60
N LEU A 195 11.72 -8.23 -4.47
CA LEU A 195 10.79 -9.25 -4.97
C LEU A 195 11.41 -9.99 -6.16
N ASP A 196 11.73 -11.28 -5.99
CA ASP A 196 12.28 -12.10 -7.07
C ASP A 196 11.15 -12.76 -7.87
N VAL A 197 10.66 -12.07 -8.89
CA VAL A 197 9.60 -12.57 -9.79
C VAL A 197 10.14 -13.14 -11.10
N GLY A 198 11.46 -13.16 -11.27
CA GLY A 198 12.12 -13.59 -12.51
C GLY A 198 11.80 -12.73 -13.75
N PRO A 199 12.15 -13.23 -14.95
CA PRO A 199 11.94 -12.51 -16.20
C PRO A 199 10.48 -12.42 -16.60
N GLU A 200 10.10 -11.29 -17.20
CA GLU A 200 8.74 -11.04 -17.67
C GLU A 200 8.43 -11.85 -18.95
N VAL A 201 7.17 -12.24 -19.13
CA VAL A 201 6.71 -12.98 -20.33
C VAL A 201 6.96 -12.20 -21.63
N VAL A 202 6.81 -10.87 -21.56
CA VAL A 202 7.32 -9.93 -22.57
C VAL A 202 8.53 -9.25 -21.95
N THR A 203 9.72 -9.49 -22.51
CA THR A 203 10.99 -9.00 -21.97
C THR A 203 10.95 -7.49 -21.69
N GLY A 204 11.31 -7.10 -20.46
CA GLY A 204 11.30 -5.69 -20.01
C GLY A 204 9.92 -5.12 -19.66
N SER A 205 8.81 -5.85 -19.88
CA SER A 205 7.46 -5.36 -19.61
C SER A 205 7.08 -5.51 -18.11
N THR A 206 7.79 -4.77 -17.24
CA THR A 206 7.61 -4.83 -15.77
C THR A 206 6.25 -4.37 -15.25
N ARG A 207 5.36 -3.89 -16.12
CA ARG A 207 3.95 -3.66 -15.77
C ARG A 207 3.18 -4.95 -15.46
N MET A 208 3.79 -6.12 -15.71
CA MET A 208 3.20 -7.45 -15.54
C MET A 208 3.54 -8.00 -14.15
N LYS A 209 4.38 -9.04 -14.03
CA LYS A 209 4.64 -9.70 -12.74
C LYS A 209 5.21 -8.74 -11.70
N ALA A 210 6.18 -7.90 -12.08
CA ALA A 210 6.76 -6.92 -11.17
C ALA A 210 5.72 -5.92 -10.64
N GLY A 211 4.84 -5.42 -11.51
CA GLY A 211 3.71 -4.56 -11.13
C GLY A 211 2.71 -5.29 -10.21
N THR A 212 2.35 -6.52 -10.53
CA THR A 212 1.49 -7.36 -9.68
C THR A 212 2.12 -7.57 -8.30
N ALA A 213 3.42 -7.85 -8.24
CA ALA A 213 4.15 -8.04 -6.98
C ALA A 213 4.18 -6.76 -6.14
N GLN A 214 4.41 -5.61 -6.76
CA GLN A 214 4.32 -4.30 -6.10
C GLN A 214 2.92 -4.04 -5.55
N LYS A 215 1.86 -4.36 -6.32
CA LYS A 215 0.47 -4.23 -5.84
C LYS A 215 0.21 -5.11 -4.62
N LEU A 216 0.58 -6.39 -4.67
CA LEU A 216 0.37 -7.31 -3.56
C LEU A 216 1.13 -6.85 -2.31
N THR A 217 2.36 -6.36 -2.49
CA THR A 217 3.20 -5.82 -1.41
C THR A 217 2.57 -4.58 -0.79
N LEU A 218 2.14 -3.61 -1.61
CA LEU A 218 1.46 -2.39 -1.15
C LEU A 218 0.18 -2.73 -0.37
N ASN A 219 -0.68 -3.58 -0.91
CA ASN A 219 -1.92 -3.96 -0.24
C ASN A 219 -1.65 -4.68 1.10
N ALA A 220 -0.64 -5.55 1.17
CA ALA A 220 -0.26 -6.19 2.42
C ALA A 220 0.26 -5.15 3.44
N LEU A 221 1.16 -4.26 3.01
CA LEU A 221 1.75 -3.20 3.82
C LEU A 221 0.68 -2.24 4.37
N SER A 222 -0.13 -1.65 3.50
CA SER A 222 -1.11 -0.63 3.84
C SER A 222 -2.24 -1.22 4.70
N THR A 223 -2.75 -2.40 4.33
CA THR A 223 -3.79 -3.10 5.11
C THR A 223 -3.27 -3.46 6.50
N ALA A 224 -2.08 -4.07 6.60
CA ALA A 224 -1.53 -4.47 7.90
C ALA A 224 -1.25 -3.25 8.79
N THR A 225 -0.75 -2.15 8.21
CA THR A 225 -0.54 -0.88 8.91
C THR A 225 -1.87 -0.35 9.48
N MET A 226 -2.93 -0.29 8.67
CA MET A 226 -4.23 0.22 9.10
C MET A 226 -4.89 -0.69 10.15
N VAL A 227 -4.78 -2.01 9.98
CA VAL A 227 -5.25 -2.99 10.99
C VAL A 227 -4.54 -2.76 12.33
N ARG A 228 -3.22 -2.54 12.30
CA ARG A 228 -2.42 -2.24 13.50
C ARG A 228 -2.77 -0.91 14.14
N LEU A 229 -3.25 0.06 13.38
CA LEU A 229 -3.80 1.33 13.87
C LEU A 229 -5.23 1.21 14.41
N GLY A 230 -5.81 -0.01 14.45
CA GLY A 230 -7.12 -0.25 15.08
C GLY A 230 -8.31 0.15 14.22
N THR A 231 -8.18 0.09 12.90
CA THR A 231 -9.28 0.36 11.94
C THR A 231 -10.14 -0.86 11.63
N THR A 232 -9.79 -2.02 12.20
CA THR A 232 -10.54 -3.28 12.05
C THR A 232 -10.88 -3.94 13.40
N PHE A 233 -11.91 -4.79 13.41
CA PHE A 233 -12.22 -5.73 14.50
C PHE A 233 -12.35 -7.13 13.91
N GLY A 234 -11.43 -8.03 14.24
CA GLY A 234 -11.29 -9.28 13.48
C GLY A 234 -10.97 -8.95 12.03
N ASN A 235 -11.83 -9.35 11.10
CA ASN A 235 -11.76 -9.01 9.67
C ASN A 235 -12.81 -7.97 9.23
N LEU A 236 -13.44 -7.29 10.18
CA LEU A 236 -14.46 -6.28 9.91
C LEU A 236 -13.84 -4.87 9.85
N MET A 237 -14.19 -4.13 8.81
CA MET A 237 -13.82 -2.74 8.58
C MET A 237 -14.67 -1.80 9.46
N ILE A 238 -14.15 -1.43 10.63
CA ILE A 238 -14.91 -0.68 11.66
C ILE A 238 -14.72 0.84 11.54
N GLN A 239 -13.84 1.28 10.66
CA GLN A 239 -13.59 2.69 10.37
C GLN A 239 -14.18 3.07 9.01
N VAL A 240 -15.48 2.81 8.85
CA VAL A 240 -16.23 3.18 7.67
C VAL A 240 -17.23 4.27 8.02
N ARG A 241 -17.32 5.30 7.18
CA ARG A 241 -18.41 6.28 7.24
C ARG A 241 -19.49 5.85 6.25
N PRO A 242 -20.67 5.39 6.72
CA PRO A 242 -21.73 4.99 5.81
C PRO A 242 -22.41 6.22 5.21
N THR A 243 -21.88 6.71 4.07
CA THR A 243 -22.37 7.92 3.39
C THR A 243 -23.49 7.67 2.39
N ASN A 244 -23.87 6.41 2.16
CA ASN A 244 -24.95 6.03 1.25
C ASN A 244 -25.66 4.75 1.75
N GLU A 245 -26.87 4.50 1.21
CA GLU A 245 -27.72 3.37 1.61
C GLU A 245 -27.00 2.02 1.53
N LYS A 246 -26.19 1.79 0.51
CA LYS A 246 -25.40 0.54 0.36
C LYS A 246 -24.40 0.37 1.51
N LEU A 247 -23.71 1.45 1.91
CA LEU A 247 -22.76 1.40 3.01
C LEU A 247 -23.47 1.23 4.37
N VAL A 248 -24.63 1.84 4.57
CA VAL A 248 -25.47 1.61 5.76
C VAL A 248 -25.86 0.13 5.85
N ALA A 249 -26.43 -0.44 4.78
CA ALA A 249 -26.85 -1.84 4.76
C ALA A 249 -25.67 -2.82 4.97
N ARG A 250 -24.48 -2.50 4.43
CA ARG A 250 -23.26 -3.27 4.67
C ARG A 250 -22.84 -3.20 6.15
N THR A 251 -22.91 -2.01 6.74
CA THR A 251 -22.54 -1.79 8.15
C THR A 251 -23.44 -2.57 9.09
N VAL A 252 -24.76 -2.50 8.91
CA VAL A 252 -25.72 -3.28 9.71
C VAL A 252 -25.45 -4.78 9.59
N ARG A 253 -25.21 -5.29 8.38
CA ARG A 253 -24.86 -6.70 8.16
C ARG A 253 -23.58 -7.10 8.91
N MET A 254 -22.57 -6.24 8.93
CA MET A 254 -21.32 -6.48 9.66
C MET A 254 -21.56 -6.53 11.17
N LEU A 255 -22.40 -5.64 11.70
CA LEU A 255 -22.78 -5.64 13.12
C LEU A 255 -23.51 -6.94 13.49
N VAL A 256 -24.48 -7.37 12.68
CA VAL A 256 -25.19 -8.66 12.85
C VAL A 256 -24.20 -9.83 12.86
N GLN A 257 -23.25 -9.87 11.93
CA GLN A 257 -22.23 -10.92 11.88
C GLN A 257 -21.30 -10.92 13.10
N ALA A 258 -21.01 -9.74 13.65
CA ALA A 258 -20.12 -9.60 14.79
C ALA A 258 -20.78 -9.96 16.13
N SER A 259 -22.05 -9.58 16.31
CA SER A 259 -22.75 -9.70 17.59
C SER A 259 -23.78 -10.83 17.66
N GLY A 260 -24.29 -11.29 16.51
CA GLY A 260 -25.43 -12.20 16.44
C GLY A 260 -26.79 -11.53 16.70
N ALA A 261 -26.85 -10.21 16.79
CA ALA A 261 -28.10 -9.46 16.98
C ALA A 261 -28.99 -9.49 15.74
N GLU A 262 -30.29 -9.21 15.92
CA GLU A 262 -31.22 -9.08 14.80
C GLU A 262 -30.94 -7.79 13.98
N PRO A 263 -31.22 -7.78 12.67
CA PRO A 263 -30.93 -6.63 11.80
C PRO A 263 -31.54 -5.31 12.28
N GLU A 264 -32.78 -5.33 12.79
CA GLU A 264 -33.47 -4.14 13.31
C GLU A 264 -32.79 -3.60 14.58
N GLU A 265 -32.32 -4.49 15.45
CA GLU A 265 -31.58 -4.10 16.65
C GLU A 265 -30.23 -3.50 16.28
N ALA A 266 -29.48 -4.13 15.39
CA ALA A 266 -28.18 -3.64 14.92
C ALA A 266 -28.30 -2.27 14.23
N ALA A 267 -29.36 -2.05 13.44
CA ALA A 267 -29.65 -0.76 12.82
C ALA A 267 -29.94 0.32 13.87
N ARG A 268 -30.82 0.04 14.84
CA ARG A 268 -31.15 0.97 15.92
C ARG A 268 -29.92 1.32 16.76
N VAL A 269 -29.10 0.34 17.15
CA VAL A 269 -27.88 0.60 17.93
C VAL A 269 -26.86 1.42 17.13
N LEU A 270 -26.77 1.21 15.82
CA LEU A 270 -25.93 2.05 14.96
C LEU A 270 -26.43 3.50 14.91
N GLU A 271 -27.75 3.73 14.87
CA GLU A 271 -28.35 5.06 14.95
C GLU A 271 -28.09 5.72 16.31
N ASP A 272 -28.31 4.99 17.41
CA ASP A 272 -28.02 5.46 18.77
C ASP A 272 -26.53 5.79 18.98
N ALA A 273 -25.65 5.08 18.28
CA ALA A 273 -24.22 5.32 18.22
C ALA A 273 -23.81 6.48 17.28
N GLY A 274 -24.76 7.20 16.68
CA GLY A 274 -24.49 8.30 15.75
C GLY A 274 -23.77 7.85 14.48
N GLY A 275 -23.97 6.60 14.05
CA GLY A 275 -23.28 5.99 12.91
C GLY A 275 -21.89 5.44 13.22
N SER A 276 -21.43 5.49 14.47
CA SER A 276 -20.13 4.94 14.87
C SER A 276 -20.19 3.42 14.99
N VAL A 277 -19.55 2.72 14.04
CA VAL A 277 -19.46 1.25 14.05
C VAL A 277 -18.72 0.74 15.28
N ARG A 278 -17.69 1.47 15.76
CA ARG A 278 -16.94 1.11 16.97
C ARG A 278 -17.82 1.11 18.21
N VAL A 279 -18.58 2.19 18.41
CA VAL A 279 -19.49 2.32 19.55
C VAL A 279 -20.61 1.28 19.47
N ALA A 280 -21.20 1.11 18.28
CA ALA A 280 -22.25 0.10 18.06
C ALA A 280 -21.77 -1.32 18.33
N LEU A 281 -20.53 -1.67 17.95
CA LEU A 281 -19.94 -2.97 18.27
C LEU A 281 -19.78 -3.19 19.78
N VAL A 282 -19.28 -2.20 20.52
CA VAL A 282 -19.14 -2.31 21.98
C VAL A 282 -20.50 -2.47 22.64
N ALA A 283 -21.49 -1.67 22.22
CA ALA A 283 -22.86 -1.74 22.73
C ALA A 283 -23.49 -3.12 22.51
N LEU A 284 -23.44 -3.63 21.28
CA LEU A 284 -24.01 -4.93 20.93
C LEU A 284 -23.30 -6.10 21.63
N LEU A 285 -21.96 -6.03 21.78
CA LEU A 285 -21.19 -7.12 22.40
C LEU A 285 -21.25 -7.11 23.94
N SER A 286 -21.47 -5.95 24.56
CA SER A 286 -21.58 -5.81 26.02
C SER A 286 -23.02 -5.81 26.53
N GLY A 287 -24.01 -5.59 25.66
CA GLY A 287 -25.41 -5.41 26.05
C GLY A 287 -25.69 -4.07 26.73
N THR A 288 -24.80 -3.07 26.57
CA THR A 288 -24.94 -1.74 27.16
C THR A 288 -25.42 -0.71 26.14
N ASP A 289 -25.84 0.47 26.61
CA ASP A 289 -26.23 1.56 25.72
C ASP A 289 -25.02 2.24 25.03
N ALA A 290 -25.32 2.99 23.96
CA ALA A 290 -24.31 3.66 23.15
C ALA A 290 -23.49 4.70 23.94
N ARG A 291 -24.05 5.31 25.00
CA ARG A 291 -23.36 6.30 25.83
C ARG A 291 -22.32 5.64 26.72
N ALA A 292 -22.68 4.56 27.41
CA ALA A 292 -21.75 3.76 28.21
C ALA A 292 -20.64 3.17 27.33
N SER A 293 -21.01 2.69 26.14
CA SER A 293 -20.06 2.16 25.15
C SER A 293 -19.08 3.21 24.63
N ALA A 294 -19.56 4.43 24.37
CA ALA A 294 -18.69 5.54 23.97
C ALA A 294 -17.72 5.93 25.10
N ALA A 295 -18.20 6.04 26.34
CA ALA A 295 -17.36 6.34 27.50
C ALA A 295 -16.27 5.27 27.71
N ALA A 296 -16.60 3.98 27.58
CA ALA A 296 -15.60 2.91 27.68
C ALA A 296 -14.53 3.02 26.58
N LEU A 297 -14.89 3.45 25.36
CA LEU A 297 -13.92 3.66 24.28
C LEU A 297 -13.02 4.90 24.48
N GLU A 298 -13.40 5.85 25.35
CA GLU A 298 -12.53 6.94 25.78
C GLU A 298 -11.43 6.41 26.72
N ASP A 299 -11.75 5.46 27.59
CA ASP A 299 -10.78 4.78 28.46
C ASP A 299 -9.89 3.79 27.67
N PHE A 300 -10.42 3.24 26.57
CA PHE A 300 -9.70 2.33 25.67
C PHE A 300 -9.63 2.90 24.25
N PRO A 301 -8.87 3.99 24.04
CA PRO A 301 -8.70 4.55 22.71
C PRO A 301 -7.95 3.57 21.82
N ARG A 302 -7.88 3.91 20.53
CA ARG A 302 -6.99 3.21 19.61
C ARG A 302 -5.57 3.32 20.12
N ASP A 303 -4.89 2.17 20.21
CA ASP A 303 -3.49 2.13 20.60
C ASP A 303 -2.80 1.02 19.81
N PRO A 304 -1.94 1.34 18.83
CA PRO A 304 -1.24 0.34 18.04
C PRO A 304 -0.27 -0.54 18.86
N ARG A 305 0.04 -0.13 20.10
CA ARG A 305 0.84 -0.90 21.06
C ARG A 305 0.00 -1.95 21.80
N ARG A 306 -1.33 -1.86 21.75
CA ARG A 306 -2.25 -2.86 22.34
C ARG A 306 -2.38 -4.06 21.39
N ILE A 307 -1.37 -4.95 21.41
CA ILE A 307 -1.37 -6.17 20.60
C ILE A 307 -2.61 -7.01 20.91
N GLY A 308 -3.34 -7.41 19.86
CA GLY A 308 -4.57 -8.19 19.95
C GLY A 308 -5.86 -7.36 20.10
N ASP A 309 -5.76 -6.08 20.46
CA ASP A 309 -6.91 -5.17 20.56
C ASP A 309 -6.54 -3.70 20.23
N PRO A 310 -5.93 -3.42 19.06
CA PRO A 310 -5.52 -2.06 18.72
C PRO A 310 -6.72 -1.11 18.61
N ALA A 311 -7.92 -1.62 18.33
CA ALA A 311 -9.16 -0.84 18.29
C ALA A 311 -9.75 -0.53 19.67
N GLY A 312 -9.30 -1.18 20.75
CA GLY A 312 -9.81 -1.02 22.11
C GLY A 312 -11.19 -1.61 22.37
N ILE A 313 -11.81 -2.24 21.36
CA ILE A 313 -13.18 -2.78 21.45
C ILE A 313 -13.23 -3.94 22.44
N ARG A 314 -12.25 -4.87 22.40
CA ARG A 314 -12.27 -6.02 23.32
C ARG A 314 -12.10 -5.58 24.77
N SER A 315 -11.22 -4.62 25.00
CA SER A 315 -10.96 -4.04 26.32
C SER A 315 -12.19 -3.29 26.84
N ALA A 316 -12.83 -2.47 26.00
CA ALA A 316 -14.06 -1.77 26.37
C ALA A 316 -15.21 -2.74 26.70
N VAL A 317 -15.41 -3.79 25.89
CA VAL A 317 -16.43 -4.83 26.15
C VAL A 317 -16.14 -5.55 27.47
N ALA A 318 -14.89 -5.92 27.74
CA ALA A 318 -14.53 -6.59 28.98
C ALA A 318 -14.75 -5.71 30.22
N ALA A 319 -14.50 -4.40 30.11
CA ALA A 319 -14.72 -3.45 31.21
C ALA A 319 -16.19 -3.21 31.52
N LEU A 320 -17.08 -3.35 30.53
CA LEU A 320 -18.53 -3.19 30.68
C LEU A 320 -19.25 -4.48 31.10
N GLY A 321 -18.63 -5.64 30.87
CA GLY A 321 -19.20 -6.96 31.19
C GLY A 321 -18.80 -7.52 32.56
N GLY A 322 -18.01 -6.78 33.36
CA GLY A 322 -17.71 -7.09 34.76
C GLY A 322 -18.67 -6.36 35.70
#